data_AF-A0A0D0RBD9-F1
#
_entry.id   AF-A0A0D0RBD9-F1
#
_cell.length_a   1.000
_cell.length_b   1.000
_cell.length_c   1.000
_cell.angle_alpha   90.00
_cell.angle_beta   90.00
_cell.angle_gamma   90.00
#
_symmetry.space_group_name_H-M   'P 1'
#
loop_
_entity.id
_entity.type
_entity.pdbx_description
1 polymer ?
#
loop_
_entity_poly.entity_id
_entity_poly.type
_entity_poly.pdbx_seq_one_letter_code
_entity_poly.pdbx_strand_id
1 'polypeptide(L)' 'MDSYIQHELDSCIVELYSIARELENVANEIRASIQGMNTNKYTKDLEKCADKYRKAARRLEKIH' A
#
# COMPACT_ATOMS: atom_id res chain seq x y z
N MET A 1 17.81 19.27 -4.80
CA MET A 1 18.02 17.98 -4.12
C MET A 1 19.11 17.25 -4.89
N ASP A 2 20.02 16.53 -4.22
CA ASP A 2 21.04 15.73 -4.92
C ASP A 2 20.35 14.68 -5.81
N SER A 3 20.86 14.45 -7.02
CA SER A 3 20.30 13.46 -7.97
C SER A 3 20.21 12.07 -7.36
N TYR A 4 21.15 11.71 -6.48
CA TYR A 4 21.11 10.45 -5.75
C TYR A 4 19.93 10.42 -4.76
N ILE A 5 19.76 11.48 -3.98
CA ILE A 5 18.65 11.59 -3.00
C ILE A 5 17.29 11.55 -3.72
N GLN A 6 17.20 12.16 -4.90
CA GLN A 6 15.99 12.12 -5.71
C GLN A 6 15.65 10.70 -6.17
N HIS A 7 16.64 9.96 -6.69
CA HIS A 7 16.46 8.58 -7.11
C HIS A 7 16.02 7.67 -5.95
N GLU A 8 16.63 7.81 -4.78
CA GLU A 8 16.24 7.05 -3.58
C GLU A 8 14.81 7.38 -3.12
N LEU A 9 14.40 8.65 -3.22
CA LEU A 9 13.03 9.06 -2.89
C LEU A 9 12.01 8.45 -3.87
N ASP A 10 12.32 8.47 -5.17
CA ASP A 10 11.47 7.86 -6.20
C ASP A 10 11.35 6.33 -6.01
N SER A 11 12.47 5.66 -5.69
CA SER A 11 12.46 4.22 -5.36
C SER A 11 11.58 3.94 -4.14
N CYS A 12 11.71 4.75 -3.09
CA CYS A 12 10.89 4.61 -1.88
C CYS A 12 9.39 4.79 -2.19
N ILE A 13 9.02 5.78 -3.01
CA ILE A 13 7.63 6.00 -3.44
C ILE A 13 7.09 4.75 -4.17
N VAL A 14 7.88 4.19 -5.09
CA VAL A 14 7.51 2.98 -5.83
C VAL A 14 7.31 1.78 -4.89
N GLU A 15 8.22 1.56 -3.95
CA GLU A 15 8.12 0.48 -2.97
C GLU A 15 6.87 0.61 -2.08
N LEU A 16 6.56 1.82 -1.60
CA LEU A 16 5.36 2.06 -0.78
C LEU A 16 4.07 1.74 -1.56
N TYR A 17 4.00 2.09 -2.85
CA TYR A 17 2.86 1.70 -3.69
C TYR A 17 2.81 0.20 -3.97
N SER A 18 3.96 -0.47 -4.14
CA SER A 18 4.02 -1.93 -4.28
C SER A 18 3.43 -2.63 -3.05
N ILE A 19 3.90 -2.24 -1.86
CA ILE A 19 3.42 -2.81 -0.58
C ILE A 19 1.91 -2.59 -0.43
N ALA A 20 1.42 -1.39 -0.75
CA ALA A 20 -0.01 -1.11 -0.70
C ALA A 20 -0.82 -2.04 -1.63
N ARG A 21 -0.31 -2.31 -2.83
CA ARG A 21 -0.95 -3.19 -3.80
C ARG A 21 -0.92 -4.65 -3.37
N GLU A 22 0.19 -5.12 -2.81
CA GLU A 22 0.32 -6.48 -2.28
C GLU A 22 -0.68 -6.72 -1.14
N LEU A 23 -0.82 -5.77 -0.22
CA LEU A 23 -1.79 -5.86 0.88
C LEU A 23 -3.24 -5.96 0.38
N GLU A 24 -3.59 -5.24 -0.69
CA GLU A 24 -4.91 -5.35 -1.31
C GLU A 24 -5.13 -6.68 -2.03
N ASN A 25 -4.11 -7.19 -2.71
CA ASN A 25 -4.18 -8.50 -3.34
C ASN A 25 -4.45 -9.58 -2.28
N VAL A 26 -3.70 -9.56 -1.17
CA VAL A 26 -3.92 -10.48 -0.04
C VAL A 26 -5.34 -10.32 0.53
N ALA A 27 -5.81 -9.09 0.72
CA ALA A 27 -7.19 -8.83 1.16
C ALA A 27 -8.22 -9.43 0.19
N ASN A 28 -8.02 -9.28 -1.11
CA ASN A 28 -8.92 -9.82 -2.12
C ASN A 28 -8.89 -11.36 -2.18
N GLU A 29 -7.71 -11.97 -2.03
CA GLU A 29 -7.55 -13.44 -1.93
C GLU A 29 -8.25 -13.99 -0.69
N ILE A 30 -8.17 -13.30 0.45
CA ILE A 30 -8.90 -13.66 1.67
C ILE A 30 -10.41 -13.55 1.45
N ARG A 31 -10.90 -12.49 0.80
CA ARG A 31 -12.32 -12.35 0.47
C ARG A 31 -12.83 -13.46 -0.44
N ALA A 32 -12.03 -13.82 -1.45
CA ALA A 32 -12.37 -14.85 -2.42
C ALA A 32 -12.36 -16.25 -1.79
N SER A 33 -11.42 -16.53 -0.89
CA SER A 33 -11.32 -17.83 -0.21
C SER A 33 -12.40 -18.07 0.85
N ILE A 34 -12.92 -17.01 1.47
CA ILE A 34 -13.92 -17.09 2.55
C ILE A 34 -15.30 -16.57 2.08
N GLN A 35 -15.63 -16.77 0.80
CA GLN A 35 -16.93 -16.37 0.24
C GLN A 35 -18.10 -16.89 1.10
N GLY A 36 -18.96 -15.98 1.57
CA GLY A 36 -20.14 -16.29 2.39
C GLY A 36 -20.01 -15.97 3.89
N MET A 37 -18.82 -15.64 4.40
CA MET A 37 -18.65 -15.07 5.75
C MET A 37 -18.51 -13.55 5.68
N ASN A 38 -18.66 -12.83 6.81
CA ASN A 38 -18.39 -11.39 6.89
C ASN A 38 -16.88 -11.11 6.82
N THR A 39 -16.29 -11.35 5.64
CA THR A 39 -14.86 -11.29 5.32
C THR A 39 -14.27 -9.89 5.51
N ASN A 40 -15.11 -8.87 5.46
CA ASN A 40 -14.73 -7.48 5.72
C ASN A 40 -14.06 -7.31 7.09
N LYS A 41 -14.42 -8.11 8.11
CA LYS A 41 -13.73 -8.04 9.41
C LYS A 41 -12.25 -8.44 9.32
N TYR A 42 -11.93 -9.38 8.44
CA TYR A 42 -10.59 -9.98 8.33
C TYR A 42 -9.68 -9.18 7.40
N THR A 43 -10.25 -8.44 6.45
CA THR A 43 -9.47 -7.69 5.44
C THR A 43 -9.35 -6.20 5.73
N LYS A 44 -10.20 -5.65 6.61
CA LYS A 44 -10.24 -4.21 6.91
C LYS A 44 -8.90 -3.64 7.37
N ASP A 45 -8.13 -4.38 8.16
CA ASP A 45 -6.85 -3.89 8.65
C ASP A 45 -5.74 -3.96 7.58
N LEU A 46 -5.82 -4.91 6.64
CA LEU A 46 -4.97 -4.93 5.45
C LEU A 46 -5.25 -3.72 4.55
N GLU A 47 -6.52 -3.42 4.29
CA GLU A 47 -6.93 -2.26 3.48
C GLU A 47 -6.52 -0.94 4.13
N LYS A 48 -6.73 -0.79 5.45
CA LYS A 48 -6.23 0.37 6.19
C LYS A 48 -4.72 0.49 6.12
N CYS A 49 -4.00 -0.63 6.14
CA CYS A 49 -2.55 -0.65 6.04
C CYS A 49 -2.12 -0.17 4.63
N ALA A 50 -2.73 -0.71 3.58
CA ALA A 50 -2.51 -0.26 2.21
C ALA A 50 -2.75 1.24 2.04
N ASP A 51 -3.83 1.77 2.62
CA ASP A 51 -4.13 3.20 2.61
C ASP A 51 -3.08 4.05 3.34
N LYS A 52 -2.50 3.55 4.44
CA LYS A 52 -1.39 4.25 5.13
C LYS A 52 -0.16 4.32 4.24
N TYR A 53 0.19 3.22 3.55
CA TYR A 53 1.31 3.19 2.62
C TYR A 53 1.11 4.15 1.45
N ARG A 54 -0.09 4.19 0.84
CA ARG A 54 -0.42 5.20 -0.20
C ARG A 54 -0.33 6.62 0.30
N LYS A 55 -0.81 6.89 1.52
CA LYS A 55 -0.72 8.22 2.11
C LYS A 55 0.72 8.62 2.38
N ALA A 56 1.58 7.68 2.77
CA ALA A 56 3.01 7.92 2.92
C ALA A 56 3.65 8.25 1.56
N ALA A 57 3.39 7.45 0.52
CA ALA A 57 3.87 7.70 -0.84
C ALA A 57 3.46 9.09 -1.35
N ARG A 58 2.17 9.43 -1.24
CA ARG A 58 1.64 10.76 -1.62
C ARG A 58 2.20 11.92 -0.79
N ARG A 59 2.66 11.67 0.43
CA ARG A 59 3.33 12.70 1.24
C ARG A 59 4.76 12.90 0.74
N LEU A 60 5.47 11.82 0.38
CA LEU A 60 6.80 11.91 -0.21
C LEU A 60 6.76 12.59 -1.59
N GLU A 61 5.78 12.27 -2.44
CA GLU A 61 5.55 12.94 -3.74
C GLU A 61 5.30 14.45 -3.62
N LYS A 62 4.85 14.95 -2.47
CA LYS A 62 4.64 16.39 -2.23
C LYS A 62 5.87 17.11 -1.68
N ILE A 63 6.82 16.34 -1.15
CA ILE A 63 8.10 16.81 -0.64
C ILE A 63 9.13 16.80 -1.78
N HIS A 64 8.97 15.87 -2.72
CA HIS A 64 9.56 15.91 -4.07
C HIS A 64 9.23 17.23 -4.77
#